data_AF-A0A9Q3P0Z9-F1
#
_entry.id   AF-A0A9Q3P0Z9-F1
#
_cell.length_a   1.000
_cell.length_b   1.000
_cell.length_c   1.000
_cell.angle_alpha   90.00
_cell.angle_beta   90.00
_cell.angle_gamma   90.00
#
_symmetry.space_group_name_H-M   'P 1'
#
loop_
_entity.id
_entity.type
_entity.pdbx_description
1 polymer ?
#
loop_
_entity_poly.entity_id
_entity_poly.type
_entity_poly.pdbx_seq_one_letter_code
_entity_poly.pdbx_strand_id
1 'polypeptide(L)'
;MLEILPPSPQGFRYVLAIFDDFSHFNHIFLITEKSKAEGCVMSFINKVKNKLGITPGYIHTDHGDEFDSNAFQQLLLTRGISLEQGPPHSPQTNGVAECFNQSLLVNIQCLLAQSNIPISYWDEAELHASLLLNLLPHQDLQAIFFSNVMQLSNQPLNLVKSFPSVSRWWLKMRTLQVK
;
A
#
# COMPACT_ATOMS: atom_id res chain seq x y z
N MET A 1 10.80 -10.26 9.52
CA MET A 1 9.65 -10.28 8.58
C MET A 1 9.50 -11.67 7.94
N LEU A 2 8.30 -12.23 8.02
CA LEU A 2 7.94 -13.60 7.63
C LEU A 2 7.32 -13.65 6.22
N GLU A 3 7.64 -14.70 5.49
CA GLU A 3 7.03 -15.02 4.19
C GLU A 3 5.54 -15.38 4.33
N ILE A 4 4.75 -15.09 3.30
CA ILE A 4 3.39 -15.59 3.19
C ILE A 4 3.43 -17.04 2.72
N LEU A 5 2.91 -17.94 3.55
CA LEU A 5 2.86 -19.36 3.27
C LEU A 5 1.40 -19.87 3.25
N PRO A 6 1.03 -20.73 2.29
CA PRO A 6 1.83 -21.15 1.14
C PRO A 6 2.05 -20.01 0.13
N PRO A 7 3.13 -20.05 -0.67
CA PRO A 7 3.30 -19.10 -1.77
C PRO A 7 2.11 -19.23 -2.73
N SER A 8 1.81 -18.15 -3.45
CA SER A 8 0.72 -18.19 -4.43
C SER A 8 1.05 -19.11 -5.61
N PRO A 9 0.06 -19.56 -6.39
CA PRO A 9 0.31 -20.35 -7.62
C PRO A 9 1.29 -19.69 -8.59
N GLN A 10 1.36 -18.35 -8.58
CA GLN A 10 2.23 -17.51 -9.39
C GLN A 10 3.62 -17.30 -8.74
N GLY A 11 3.84 -17.84 -7.55
CA GLY A 11 5.11 -17.79 -6.82
C GLY A 11 5.31 -16.50 -6.02
N PHE A 12 4.27 -15.70 -5.80
CA PHE A 12 4.35 -14.54 -4.90
C PHE A 12 4.49 -15.01 -3.45
N ARG A 13 5.23 -14.23 -2.67
CA ARG A 13 5.65 -14.59 -1.30
C ARG A 13 5.53 -13.43 -0.32
N TYR A 14 5.45 -12.21 -0.83
CA TYR A 14 5.35 -10.99 -0.03
C TYR A 14 4.40 -10.00 -0.69
N VAL A 15 3.84 -9.13 0.13
CA VAL A 15 3.05 -7.98 -0.30
C VAL A 15 3.76 -6.72 0.18
N LEU A 16 4.07 -5.84 -0.76
CA LEU A 16 4.45 -4.46 -0.47
C LEU A 16 3.20 -3.60 -0.59
N ALA A 17 2.80 -2.94 0.48
CA ALA A 17 1.67 -2.03 0.48
C ALA A 17 2.13 -0.59 0.67
N ILE A 18 1.56 0.30 -0.12
CA ILE A 18 1.76 1.75 -0.08
C ILE A 18 0.43 2.38 0.29
N PHE A 19 0.41 3.21 1.32
CA PHE A 19 -0.79 3.91 1.77
C PHE A 19 -0.56 5.41 1.77
N ASP A 20 -1.54 6.16 1.32
CA ASP A 20 -1.56 7.60 1.50
C ASP A 20 -2.33 7.96 2.77
N ASP A 21 -1.69 8.65 3.71
CA ASP A 21 -2.31 9.04 4.99
C ASP A 21 -3.54 9.92 4.82
N PHE A 22 -3.56 10.73 3.77
CA PHE A 22 -4.58 11.74 3.59
C PHE A 22 -5.81 11.19 2.87
N SER A 23 -5.61 10.60 1.69
CA SER A 23 -6.71 10.11 0.84
C SER A 23 -7.15 8.69 1.21
N HIS A 24 -6.45 8.04 2.15
CA HIS A 24 -6.58 6.61 2.43
C HIS A 24 -6.44 5.71 1.19
N PHE A 25 -5.91 6.25 0.09
CA PHE A 25 -5.62 5.48 -1.11
C PHE A 25 -4.54 4.45 -0.80
N ASN A 26 -4.75 3.23 -1.28
CA ASN A 26 -3.80 2.16 -1.13
C ASN A 26 -3.34 1.60 -2.48
N HIS A 27 -2.08 1.19 -2.55
CA HIS A 27 -1.55 0.47 -3.68
C HIS A 27 -0.67 -0.67 -3.20
N ILE A 28 -0.94 -1.88 -3.71
CA ILE A 28 -0.18 -3.07 -3.36
C ILE A 28 0.65 -3.56 -4.54
N PHE A 29 1.80 -4.14 -4.22
CA PHE A 29 2.63 -4.91 -5.12
C PHE A 29 2.81 -6.32 -4.56
N LEU A 30 2.51 -7.31 -5.37
CA LEU A 30 2.84 -8.70 -5.09
C LEU A 30 4.28 -8.95 -5.55
N ILE A 31 5.14 -9.43 -4.65
CA ILE A 31 6.56 -9.65 -4.96
C ILE A 31 7.03 -11.04 -4.53
N THR A 32 7.94 -11.59 -5.33
CA THR A 32 8.54 -12.91 -5.12
C THR A 32 9.75 -12.84 -4.18
N GLU A 33 10.42 -11.69 -4.15
CA GLU A 33 11.67 -11.45 -3.42
C GLU A 33 11.65 -10.04 -2.84
N LYS A 34 12.19 -9.88 -1.61
CA LYS A 34 12.25 -8.58 -0.93
C LYS A 34 13.14 -7.55 -1.64
N SER A 35 14.17 -8.01 -2.35
CA SER A 35 15.07 -7.16 -3.15
C SER A 35 14.34 -6.34 -4.22
N LYS A 36 13.13 -6.73 -4.63
CA LYS A 36 12.31 -6.01 -5.61
C LYS A 36 11.54 -4.83 -5.01
N ALA A 37 11.44 -4.73 -3.69
CA ALA A 37 10.61 -3.74 -3.01
C ALA A 37 10.99 -2.30 -3.37
N GLU A 38 12.27 -1.92 -3.25
CA GLU A 38 12.74 -0.57 -3.60
C GLU A 38 12.39 -0.19 -5.05
N GLY A 39 12.60 -1.12 -6.00
CA GLY A 39 12.27 -0.92 -7.41
C GLY A 39 10.78 -0.69 -7.65
N CYS A 40 9.91 -1.45 -6.96
CA CYS A 40 8.46 -1.27 -7.00
C CYS A 40 8.05 0.12 -6.49
N VAL A 41 8.58 0.55 -5.35
CA VAL A 41 8.32 1.89 -4.78
C VAL A 41 8.73 2.99 -5.76
N MET A 42 9.92 2.88 -6.34
CA MET A 42 10.41 3.89 -7.27
C MET A 42 9.61 3.96 -8.57
N SER A 43 9.21 2.80 -9.10
CA SER A 43 8.30 2.71 -10.23
C SER A 43 6.96 3.39 -9.92
N PHE A 44 6.42 3.16 -8.72
CA PHE A 44 5.18 3.79 -8.26
C PHE A 44 5.28 5.31 -8.17
N ILE A 45 6.32 5.84 -7.50
CA ILE A 45 6.57 7.28 -7.39
C ILE A 45 6.65 7.92 -8.78
N ASN A 46 7.41 7.32 -9.71
CA ASN A 46 7.52 7.83 -11.08
C ASN A 46 6.17 7.79 -11.81
N LYS A 47 5.38 6.72 -11.63
CA LYS A 47 4.05 6.59 -12.25
C LYS A 47 3.08 7.66 -11.73
N VAL A 48 3.08 7.92 -10.42
CA VAL A 48 2.26 8.96 -9.78
C VAL A 48 2.69 10.35 -10.26
N LYS A 49 4.00 10.62 -10.26
CA LYS A 49 4.56 11.88 -10.76
C LYS A 49 4.20 12.13 -12.23
N ASN A 50 4.34 11.12 -13.09
CA ASN A 50 4.04 11.26 -14.51
C ASN A 50 2.55 11.44 -14.79
N LYS A 51 1.66 10.74 -14.08
CA LYS A 51 0.22 10.79 -14.31
C LYS A 51 -0.49 11.96 -13.63
N LEU A 52 -0.01 12.36 -12.46
CA LEU A 52 -0.69 13.32 -11.59
C LEU A 52 0.11 14.60 -11.37
N GLY A 53 1.41 14.63 -11.70
CA GLY A 53 2.28 15.77 -11.42
C GLY A 53 2.66 15.91 -9.94
N ILE A 54 2.32 14.91 -9.10
CA ILE A 54 2.50 14.96 -7.65
C ILE A 54 3.70 14.08 -7.25
N THR A 55 4.49 14.56 -6.30
CA THR A 55 5.55 13.80 -5.65
C THR A 55 5.29 13.83 -4.13
N PRO A 56 5.37 12.69 -3.42
CA PRO A 56 5.17 12.70 -1.97
C PRO A 56 6.26 13.53 -1.30
N GLY A 57 5.90 14.26 -0.24
CA GLY A 57 6.88 15.00 0.55
C GLY A 57 7.64 14.09 1.53
N TYR A 58 6.93 13.08 2.06
CA TYR A 58 7.45 12.18 3.07
C TYR A 58 7.06 10.74 2.75
N ILE A 59 7.99 9.83 2.97
CA ILE A 59 7.76 8.39 2.95
C ILE A 59 8.07 7.86 4.34
N HIS A 60 7.10 7.20 4.96
CA HIS A 60 7.24 6.56 6.26
C HIS A 60 7.45 5.06 6.08
N THR A 61 8.43 4.48 6.78
CA THR A 61 8.73 3.03 6.77
C THR A 61 8.79 2.49 8.20
N ASP A 62 8.42 1.22 8.39
CA ASP A 62 8.46 0.52 9.68
C ASP A 62 9.80 -0.20 9.91
N HIS A 63 10.92 0.54 9.85
CA HIS A 63 12.30 0.04 10.09
C HIS A 63 12.62 -1.33 9.42
N GLY A 64 11.98 -1.64 8.30
CA GLY A 64 12.26 -2.85 7.54
C GLY A 64 13.63 -2.74 6.88
N ASP A 65 14.47 -3.78 7.02
CA ASP A 65 15.82 -3.84 6.43
C ASP A 65 15.78 -3.59 4.91
N GLU A 66 14.65 -3.87 4.24
CA GLU A 66 14.48 -3.67 2.81
C GLU A 66 14.43 -2.20 2.34
N PHE A 67 14.29 -1.24 3.26
CA PHE A 67 14.29 0.20 2.94
C PHE A 67 15.43 0.97 3.64
N ASP A 68 16.32 0.26 4.32
CA ASP A 68 17.41 0.88 5.09
C ASP A 68 18.69 1.10 4.27
N SER A 69 18.66 0.83 2.96
CA SER A 69 19.83 1.02 2.12
C SER A 69 20.15 2.51 1.92
N ASN A 70 21.42 2.88 2.14
CA ASN A 70 21.91 4.25 1.88
C ASN A 70 21.62 4.70 0.44
N ALA A 71 21.68 3.76 -0.52
CA ALA A 71 21.37 4.03 -1.91
C ALA A 71 19.91 4.46 -2.11
N PHE A 72 18.97 3.76 -1.47
CA PHE A 72 17.55 4.11 -1.53
C PHE A 72 17.27 5.46 -0.85
N GLN A 73 17.86 5.71 0.33
CA GLN A 73 17.72 7.00 1.02
C GLN A 73 18.21 8.17 0.16
N GLN A 74 19.41 8.07 -0.44
CA GLN A 74 19.93 9.10 -1.35
C GLN A 74 19.04 9.28 -2.58
N LEU A 75 18.49 8.20 -3.10
CA LEU A 75 17.62 8.22 -4.27
C LEU A 75 16.25 8.87 -3.99
N LEU A 76 15.74 8.79 -2.77
CA LEU A 76 14.58 9.55 -2.31
C LEU A 76 14.92 11.04 -2.11
N LEU A 77 16.04 11.33 -1.46
CA LEU A 77 16.52 12.70 -1.23
C LEU A 77 16.74 13.48 -2.53
N THR A 78 17.34 12.85 -3.55
CA THR A 78 17.51 13.47 -4.89
C THR A 78 16.19 13.79 -5.59
N ARG A 79 15.08 13.16 -5.18
CA ARG A 79 13.73 13.48 -5.64
C ARG A 79 12.98 14.46 -4.73
N GLY A 80 13.63 14.96 -3.68
CA GLY A 80 13.03 15.86 -2.68
C GLY A 80 12.08 15.14 -1.72
N ILE A 81 12.22 13.82 -1.56
CA ILE A 81 11.38 13.00 -0.69
C ILE A 81 12.16 12.70 0.58
N SER A 82 11.59 13.04 1.74
CA SER A 82 12.17 12.72 3.04
C SER A 82 11.74 11.33 3.48
N LEU A 83 12.70 10.47 3.86
CA LEU A 83 12.41 9.20 4.50
C LEU A 83 12.26 9.41 6.02
N GLU A 84 11.08 9.11 6.54
CA GLU A 84 10.80 9.00 7.97
C GLU A 84 10.81 7.52 8.35
N GLN A 85 11.60 7.17 9.36
CA GLN A 85 11.50 5.86 10.01
C GLN A 85 10.80 6.08 11.35
N GLY A 86 9.68 5.40 11.56
CA GLY A 86 8.92 5.53 12.80
C GLY A 86 9.72 4.99 13.98
N PRO A 87 9.60 5.56 15.20
CA PRO A 87 10.30 5.02 16.36
C PRO A 87 9.95 3.53 16.53
N PRO A 88 10.92 2.67 16.89
CA PRO A 88 10.61 1.29 17.25
C PRO A 88 9.51 1.31 18.32
N HIS A 89 8.36 0.70 18.02
CA HIS A 89 7.24 0.57 18.95
C HIS A 89 6.53 1.87 19.36
N SER A 90 6.26 2.80 18.42
CA SER A 90 5.25 3.86 18.63
C SER A 90 3.88 3.47 18.05
N PRO A 91 2.99 2.79 18.80
CA PRO A 91 1.67 2.37 18.31
C PRO A 91 0.75 3.55 17.94
N GLN A 92 1.05 4.75 18.45
CA GLN A 92 0.23 5.95 18.21
C GLN A 92 0.33 6.46 16.76
N THR A 93 1.49 6.36 16.11
CA THR A 93 1.67 6.74 14.70
C THR A 93 1.28 5.62 13.74
N ASN A 94 1.26 4.35 14.21
CA ASN A 94 0.97 3.18 13.38
C ASN A 94 -0.52 2.83 13.30
N GLY A 95 -1.39 3.47 14.08
CA GLY A 95 -2.80 3.08 14.25
C GLY A 95 -3.62 3.08 12.95
N VAL A 96 -3.40 4.07 12.07
CA VAL A 96 -4.10 4.14 10.76
C VAL A 96 -3.65 3.01 9.84
N ALA A 97 -2.33 2.80 9.73
CA ALA A 97 -1.77 1.71 8.95
C ALA A 97 -2.19 0.33 9.52
N GLU A 98 -2.26 0.17 10.84
CA GLU A 98 -2.73 -1.06 11.49
C GLU A 98 -4.21 -1.32 11.23
N CYS A 99 -5.08 -0.32 11.38
CA CYS A 99 -6.51 -0.42 11.09
C CYS A 99 -6.77 -0.77 9.62
N PHE A 100 -6.07 -0.11 8.72
CA PHE A 100 -6.13 -0.43 7.29
C PHE A 100 -5.70 -1.88 7.03
N ASN A 101 -4.58 -2.31 7.63
CA ASN A 101 -4.06 -3.66 7.42
C ASN A 101 -5.02 -4.74 7.94
N GLN A 102 -5.67 -4.49 9.08
CA GLN A 102 -6.71 -5.36 9.61
C GLN A 102 -7.92 -5.42 8.69
N SER A 103 -8.40 -4.27 8.20
CA SER A 103 -9.53 -4.21 7.26
C SER A 103 -9.24 -4.98 5.97
N LEU A 104 -8.03 -4.83 5.42
CA LEU A 104 -7.60 -5.58 4.24
C LEU A 104 -7.54 -7.09 4.52
N LEU A 105 -7.01 -7.51 5.67
CA LEU A 105 -6.95 -8.93 6.05
C LEU A 105 -8.35 -9.55 6.15
N VAL A 106 -9.29 -8.85 6.78
CA VAL A 106 -10.69 -9.30 6.90
C VAL A 106 -11.31 -9.46 5.51
N ASN A 107 -11.13 -8.48 4.62
CA ASN A 107 -11.64 -8.57 3.24
C ASN A 107 -11.05 -9.77 2.47
N ILE A 108 -9.75 -10.04 2.61
CA ILE A 108 -9.10 -11.19 1.98
C ILE A 108 -9.73 -12.50 2.48
N GLN A 109 -9.88 -12.63 3.80
CA GLN A 109 -10.50 -13.82 4.41
C GLN A 109 -11.94 -14.00 3.95
N CYS A 110 -12.73 -12.92 3.91
CA CYS A 110 -14.10 -12.95 3.42
C CYS A 110 -14.18 -13.37 1.94
N LEU A 111 -13.32 -12.82 1.08
CA LEU A 111 -13.29 -13.14 -0.35
C LEU A 111 -12.91 -14.61 -0.60
N LEU A 112 -11.89 -15.12 0.10
CA LEU A 112 -11.50 -16.53 0.01
C LEU A 112 -12.61 -17.45 0.51
N ALA A 113 -13.21 -17.13 1.66
CA ALA A 113 -14.31 -17.93 2.22
C ALA A 113 -15.56 -17.92 1.33
N GLN A 114 -15.93 -16.76 0.77
CA GLN A 114 -17.09 -16.61 -0.10
C GLN A 114 -16.90 -17.31 -1.44
N SER A 115 -15.70 -17.29 -2.00
CA SER A 115 -15.39 -17.92 -3.29
C SER A 115 -15.11 -19.42 -3.18
N ASN A 116 -14.92 -19.94 -1.97
CA ASN A 116 -14.55 -21.33 -1.70
C ASN A 116 -13.25 -21.74 -2.43
N ILE A 117 -12.29 -20.81 -2.50
CA ILE A 117 -10.99 -20.99 -3.16
C ILE A 117 -9.91 -21.27 -2.10
N PRO A 118 -8.88 -22.09 -2.40
CA PRO A 118 -7.78 -22.33 -1.47
C PRO A 118 -7.04 -21.05 -1.06
N ILE A 119 -6.53 -21.07 0.18
CA ILE A 119 -5.74 -19.98 0.77
C ILE A 119 -4.51 -19.58 -0.05
N SER A 120 -4.00 -20.47 -0.92
CA SER A 120 -2.88 -20.18 -1.82
C SER A 120 -3.20 -19.05 -2.80
N TYR A 121 -4.47 -18.80 -3.13
CA TYR A 121 -4.89 -17.68 -3.98
C TYR A 121 -5.05 -16.37 -3.20
N TRP A 122 -4.27 -16.22 -2.11
CA TRP A 122 -4.28 -15.01 -1.29
C TRP A 122 -3.87 -13.77 -2.09
N ASP A 123 -3.06 -13.92 -3.14
CA ASP A 123 -2.62 -12.84 -4.02
C ASP A 123 -3.78 -12.21 -4.79
N GLU A 124 -4.67 -13.05 -5.31
CA GLU A 124 -5.84 -12.62 -6.07
C GLU A 124 -6.86 -11.96 -5.15
N ALA A 125 -7.05 -12.55 -3.96
CA ALA A 125 -7.88 -11.98 -2.93
C ALA A 125 -7.31 -10.65 -2.40
N GLU A 126 -5.99 -10.51 -2.26
CA GLU A 126 -5.31 -9.28 -1.84
C GLU A 126 -5.50 -8.16 -2.87
N LEU A 127 -5.30 -8.45 -4.17
CA LEU A 127 -5.56 -7.51 -5.26
C LEU A 127 -7.01 -7.02 -5.26
N HIS A 128 -7.95 -7.95 -5.10
CA HIS A 128 -9.36 -7.61 -5.10
C HIS A 128 -9.76 -6.81 -3.85
N ALA A 129 -9.27 -7.20 -2.66
CA ALA A 129 -9.52 -6.49 -1.41
C ALA A 129 -8.95 -5.06 -1.43
N SER A 130 -7.73 -4.88 -1.96
CA SER A 130 -7.09 -3.57 -2.14
C SER A 130 -7.91 -2.66 -3.05
N LEU A 131 -8.41 -3.21 -4.16
CA LEU A 131 -9.28 -2.50 -5.08
C LEU A 131 -10.60 -2.10 -4.40
N LEU A 132 -11.24 -3.02 -3.68
CA LEU A 132 -12.49 -2.73 -2.95
C LEU A 132 -12.30 -1.59 -1.95
N LEU A 133 -11.22 -1.61 -1.17
CA LEU A 133 -10.93 -0.54 -0.20
C LEU A 133 -10.69 0.82 -0.86
N ASN A 134 -10.17 0.86 -2.08
CA ASN A 134 -10.04 2.11 -2.84
C ASN A 134 -11.36 2.62 -3.42
N LEU A 135 -12.33 1.74 -3.66
CA LEU A 135 -13.62 2.09 -4.27
C LEU A 135 -14.70 2.43 -3.23
N LEU A 136 -14.58 1.89 -2.02
CA LEU A 136 -15.54 2.10 -0.96
C LEU A 136 -15.31 3.44 -0.24
N PRO A 137 -16.37 4.17 0.12
CA PRO A 137 -16.24 5.41 0.88
C PRO A 137 -15.66 5.12 2.27
N HIS A 138 -14.60 5.82 2.64
CA HIS A 138 -14.07 5.78 4.00
C HIS A 138 -14.87 6.73 4.90
N GLN A 139 -15.17 6.33 6.14
CA GLN A 139 -15.99 7.14 7.05
C GLN A 139 -15.39 8.53 7.32
N ASP A 140 -14.06 8.62 7.32
CA ASP A 140 -13.33 9.88 7.55
C ASP A 140 -13.26 10.78 6.30
N LEU A 141 -13.60 10.25 5.12
CA LEU A 141 -13.66 11.00 3.87
C LEU A 141 -15.13 11.38 3.60
N GLN A 142 -15.56 12.55 4.10
CA GLN A 142 -16.91 13.06 3.84
C GLN A 142 -17.25 13.05 2.33
N ALA A 143 -18.55 12.93 2.02
CA ALA A 143 -19.22 12.64 0.74
C ALA A 143 -18.72 13.29 -0.59
N ILE A 144 -17.74 14.19 -0.53
CA ILE A 144 -17.05 14.82 -1.68
C ILE A 144 -16.27 13.76 -2.51
N PHE A 145 -15.96 12.59 -1.93
CA PHE A 145 -15.23 11.51 -2.61
C PHE A 145 -16.09 10.73 -3.62
N PHE A 146 -17.39 10.57 -3.35
CA PHE A 146 -18.25 9.61 -4.06
C PHE A 146 -18.57 10.02 -5.51
N SER A 147 -18.65 11.33 -5.80
CA SER A 147 -18.92 11.84 -7.15
C SER A 147 -17.74 11.66 -8.10
N ASN A 148 -16.50 11.69 -7.59
CA ASN A 148 -15.29 11.50 -8.41
C ASN A 148 -14.98 10.01 -8.63
N VAL A 149 -15.20 9.14 -7.63
CA VAL A 149 -14.92 7.68 -7.72
C VAL A 149 -15.72 7.02 -8.86
N MET A 150 -17.00 7.39 -9.04
CA MET A 150 -17.87 6.81 -10.07
C MET A 150 -17.51 7.26 -11.51
N GLN A 151 -16.77 8.37 -11.68
CA GLN A 151 -16.19 8.76 -12.97
C GLN A 151 -14.80 8.15 -13.22
N LEU A 152 -14.17 7.58 -12.20
CA LEU A 152 -12.76 7.18 -12.18
C LEU A 152 -12.52 5.67 -12.12
N SER A 153 -13.55 4.84 -12.32
CA SER A 153 -13.46 3.36 -12.26
C SER A 153 -12.35 2.76 -13.13
N ASN A 154 -11.90 3.48 -14.16
CA ASN A 154 -10.80 3.07 -15.04
C ASN A 154 -9.41 3.64 -14.68
N GLN A 155 -9.26 4.52 -13.67
CA GLN A 155 -7.99 5.13 -13.25
C GLN A 155 -7.94 5.38 -11.72
N PRO A 156 -7.65 4.36 -10.89
CA PRO A 156 -7.65 4.46 -9.42
C PRO A 156 -6.66 5.51 -8.87
N LEU A 157 -5.61 5.83 -9.62
CA LEU A 157 -4.63 6.87 -9.26
C LEU A 157 -5.20 8.29 -9.20
N ASN A 158 -6.35 8.56 -9.84
CA ASN A 158 -6.96 9.88 -9.78
C ASN A 158 -7.60 10.18 -8.41
N LEU A 159 -7.78 9.18 -7.53
CA LEU A 159 -8.16 9.38 -6.13
C LEU A 159 -7.09 10.14 -5.33
N VAL A 160 -5.83 10.06 -5.76
CA VAL A 160 -4.71 10.80 -5.17
C VAL A 160 -4.75 12.30 -5.54
N LYS A 161 -5.47 12.69 -6.61
CA LYS A 161 -5.53 14.09 -7.10
C LYS A 161 -6.45 15.00 -6.30
N SER A 162 -7.36 14.48 -5.48
CA SER A 162 -8.32 15.33 -4.78
C SER A 162 -7.66 16.25 -3.74
N PHE A 163 -6.37 16.03 -3.41
CA PHE A 163 -5.72 16.75 -2.32
C PHE A 163 -4.26 17.13 -2.66
N PRO A 164 -3.81 18.36 -2.35
CA PRO A 164 -2.52 18.87 -2.80
C PRO A 164 -1.33 18.29 -2.00
N SER A 165 -0.35 17.75 -2.74
CA SER A 165 1.13 17.74 -2.58
C SER A 165 1.83 17.59 -1.21
N VAL A 166 1.13 17.38 -0.09
CA VAL A 166 1.76 17.11 1.23
C VAL A 166 1.39 15.70 1.71
N SER A 167 1.16 14.79 0.77
CA SER A 167 0.87 13.40 1.07
C SER A 167 2.08 12.73 1.73
N ARG A 168 1.90 12.31 2.99
CA ARG A 168 2.80 11.36 3.67
C ARG A 168 2.38 9.96 3.25
N TRP A 169 3.28 9.22 2.64
CA TRP A 169 3.03 7.85 2.21
C TRP A 169 3.64 6.87 3.18
N TRP A 170 2.88 5.88 3.62
CA TRP A 170 3.41 4.74 4.35
C TRP A 170 3.79 3.63 3.39
N LEU A 171 4.99 3.11 3.56
CA LEU A 171 5.43 1.86 2.96
C LEU A 171 5.42 0.80 4.03
N LYS A 172 4.76 -0.31 3.74
CA LYS A 172 4.70 -1.45 4.65
C LYS A 172 4.79 -2.75 3.88
N MET A 173 5.81 -3.52 4.21
CA MET A 173 5.95 -4.89 3.76
C MET A 173 5.19 -5.81 4.71
N ARG A 174 4.19 -6.52 4.18
CA ARG A 174 3.28 -7.32 4.98
C ARG A 174 3.67 -8.79 5.04
N THR A 175 3.30 -9.39 6.17
CA THR A 175 3.19 -10.83 6.36
C THR A 175 1.70 -11.16 6.49
N LEU A 176 1.23 -12.21 5.83
CA LEU A 176 -0.11 -12.76 6.03
C LEU A 176 0.02 -13.92 6.99
N GLN A 177 -0.42 -13.72 8.24
CA GLN A 177 -0.67 -14.80 9.19
C GLN A 177 -2.14 -15.19 9.02
N VAL A 178 -2.46 -15.91 7.94
CA VAL A 178 -3.79 -16.51 7.81
C VAL A 178 -3.77 -17.78 8.65
N LYS A 179 -4.43 -17.73 9.81
CA LYS A 179 -4.61 -18.89 10.70
C LYS A 179 -5.76 -19.76 10.23
#